data_AF-A0A7X6ATN6-F1
#
_entry.id   AF-A0A7X6ATN6-F1
#
_cell.length_a   1.000
_cell.length_b   1.000
_cell.length_c   1.000
_cell.angle_alpha   90.00
_cell.angle_beta   90.00
_cell.angle_gamma   90.00
#
_symmetry.space_group_name_H-M   'P 1'
#
loop_
_entity.id
_entity.type
_entity.pdbx_description
1 polymer ?
#
loop_
_entity_poly.entity_id
_entity_poly.type
_entity_poly.pdbx_seq_one_letter_code
_entity_poly.pdbx_strand_id
1 'polypeptide(L)' 'MDKPPGWTSHDVVAKCRGVLGTRRIGHSGTLDPDATGVLVLGVGRATRLLRFLTELPK' A
#
# COMPACT_ATOMS: atom_id res chain seq x y z
N MET A 1 3.22 2.28 5.55
CA MET A 1 3.43 0.99 6.23
C MET A 1 4.83 0.55 5.91
N ASP A 2 5.64 0.21 6.90
CA ASP A 2 6.89 -0.50 6.61
C ASP A 2 6.53 -1.95 6.27
N LYS A 3 6.81 -2.37 5.04
CA LYS A 3 6.46 -3.70 4.55
C LYS A 3 7.48 -4.71 5.10
N PRO A 4 7.05 -5.73 5.85
CA PRO A 4 7.96 -6.80 6.26
C PRO A 4 8.36 -7.68 5.07
N PRO A 5 9.50 -8.38 5.14
CA PRO A 5 9.89 -9.32 4.10
C PRO A 5 8.92 -10.52 4.06
N GLY A 6 8.77 -11.12 2.88
CA GLY A 6 7.88 -12.24 2.64
C GLY A 6 6.40 -11.87 2.46
N TRP A 7 6.04 -10.59 2.61
CA TRP A 7 4.68 -10.10 2.33
C TRP A 7 4.62 -9.46 0.95
N THR A 8 3.61 -9.79 0.16
CA THR A 8 3.28 -9.01 -1.03
C THR A 8 2.74 -7.63 -0.64
N SER A 9 2.80 -6.66 -1.54
CA SER A 9 2.13 -5.36 -1.33
C SER A 9 0.61 -5.51 -1.15
N HIS A 10 0.01 -6.57 -1.72
CA HIS A 10 -1.41 -6.89 -1.56
C HIS A 10 -1.73 -7.46 -0.17
N ASP A 11 -0.83 -8.21 0.45
CA ASP A 11 -1.02 -8.72 1.82
C ASP A 11 -1.09 -7.58 2.82
N VAL A 12 -0.26 -6.54 2.64
CA VAL A 12 -0.33 -5.31 3.45
C VAL A 12 -1.70 -4.64 3.30
N VAL A 13 -2.20 -4.50 2.06
CA VAL A 13 -3.55 -3.95 1.82
C VAL A 13 -4.62 -4.79 2.52
N ALA A 14 -4.57 -6.12 2.39
CA ALA A 14 -5.52 -7.03 3.03
C ALA A 14 -5.53 -6.89 4.56
N LYS A 15 -4.34 -6.83 5.18
CA LYS A 15 -4.18 -6.57 6.60
C LYS A 15 -4.81 -5.23 7.00
N CYS A 16 -4.51 -4.15 6.28
CA CYS A 16 -5.06 -2.83 6.57
C CYS A 16 -6.58 -2.76 6.39
N ARG A 17 -7.17 -3.52 5.46
CA ARG A 17 -8.64 -3.60 5.31
C ARG A 17 -9.29 -4.15 6.57
N GLY A 18 -8.70 -5.18 7.18
CA GLY A 18 -9.16 -5.74 8.45
C GLY A 18 -9.00 -4.77 9.61
N VAL A 19 -7.83 -4.13 9.74
CA VAL A 19 -7.53 -3.19 10.84
C VAL A 19 -8.39 -1.92 10.77
N LEU A 20 -8.61 -1.37 9.57
CA LEU A 20 -9.32 -0.11 9.39
C LEU A 20 -10.82 -0.28 9.11
N GLY A 21 -11.32 -1.52 9.04
CA GLY A 21 -12.75 -1.81 8.83
C GLY A 21 -13.30 -1.32 7.49
N THR A 22 -12.45 -1.10 6.47
CA THR A 22 -12.88 -0.59 5.17
C THR A 22 -12.22 -1.33 4.03
N ARG A 23 -13.01 -1.64 2.99
CA ARG A 23 -12.52 -2.33 1.78
C ARG A 23 -11.78 -1.41 0.82
N ARG A 24 -12.05 -0.09 0.86
CA ARG A 24 -11.50 0.89 -0.09
C ARG A 24 -10.09 1.29 0.33
N ILE A 25 -9.11 0.43 0.06
CA ILE A 25 -7.68 0.65 0.29
C ILE A 25 -6.88 0.20 -0.94
N GLY A 26 -5.84 0.95 -1.28
CA GLY A 26 -4.85 0.64 -2.33
C GLY A 26 -3.45 1.18 -1.97
N HIS A 27 -2.45 0.89 -2.81
CA HIS A 27 -1.05 1.33 -2.63
C HIS A 27 -0.54 2.16 -3.83
N SER A 28 0.47 3.02 -3.64
CA SER A 28 1.01 3.90 -4.71
C SER A 28 2.15 3.28 -5.54
N GLY A 29 2.43 2.00 -5.34
CA GLY A 29 3.50 1.30 -6.05
C GLY A 29 3.70 -0.08 -5.44
N THR A 30 4.27 -1.00 -6.20
CA THR A 30 4.51 -2.38 -5.73
C THR A 30 5.93 -2.48 -5.23
N LEU A 31 6.09 -3.10 -4.06
CA LEU A 31 7.34 -3.65 -3.58
C LEU A 31 7.29 -5.18 -3.76
N ASP A 32 8.40 -5.75 -4.23
CA ASP A 32 8.55 -7.20 -4.35
C ASP A 32 8.38 -7.89 -2.99
N PRO A 33 7.93 -9.16 -2.94
CA PRO A 33 7.67 -9.86 -1.69
C PRO A 33 8.86 -9.84 -0.72
N ASP A 34 10.08 -10.00 -1.23
CA ASP A 34 11.30 -10.04 -0.43
C ASP A 34 11.84 -8.65 -0.07
N ALA A 35 11.33 -7.58 -0.68
CA ALA A 35 11.74 -6.21 -0.37
C ALA A 35 11.12 -5.72 0.96
N THR A 36 11.84 -4.85 1.67
CA THR A 36 11.33 -4.14 2.85
C THR A 36 11.23 -2.64 2.58
N GLY A 37 10.58 -1.90 3.48
CA GLY A 37 10.55 -0.44 3.43
C GLY A 37 9.16 0.15 3.24
N VAL A 38 9.13 1.44 2.92
CA VAL A 38 7.90 2.24 2.99
C VAL A 38 6.97 1.95 1.81
N LEU A 39 5.83 1.32 2.11
CA LEU A 39 4.68 1.22 1.22
C LEU A 39 3.64 2.27 1.60
N VAL A 40 3.38 3.23 0.69
CA VAL A 40 2.35 4.25 0.88
C VAL A 40 0.97 3.68 0.53
N LEU A 41 0.02 3.85 1.45
CA LEU A 41 -1.35 3.36 1.33
C LEU A 41 -2.34 4.52 1.27
N GLY A 42 -3.33 4.40 0.39
CA GLY A 42 -4.46 5.32 0.32
C GLY A 42 -5.70 4.65 0.89
N VAL A 43 -6.47 5.37 1.70
CA VAL A 43 -7.69 4.87 2.35
C VAL A 43 -8.90 5.70 1.92
N GLY A 44 -10.02 5.04 1.63
CA GLY A 44 -11.25 5.72 1.26
C GLY A 44 -11.10 6.55 -0.01
N ARG A 45 -11.45 7.84 0.05
CA ARG A 45 -11.33 8.75 -1.10
C ARG A 45 -9.87 9.06 -1.46
N ALA A 46 -8.92 8.89 -0.53
CA ALA A 46 -7.51 9.16 -0.76
C ALA A 46 -6.87 8.18 -1.75
N THR A 47 -7.48 7.01 -2.01
CA THR A 47 -6.99 6.09 -3.07
C THR A 47 -6.89 6.76 -4.43
N ARG A 48 -7.74 7.77 -4.71
CA ARG A 48 -7.72 8.53 -5.96
C ARG A 48 -6.44 9.35 -6.12
N LEU A 49 -5.77 9.72 -5.02
CA LEU A 49 -4.56 10.53 -5.03
C LEU A 49 -3.30 9.70 -5.29
N LEU A 50 -3.37 8.37 -5.09
CA LEU A 50 -2.20 7.48 -5.21
C LEU A 50 -1.55 7.54 -6.60
N ARG A 51 -2.33 7.78 -7.66
CA ARG A 51 -1.84 7.90 -9.03
C ARG A 51 -0.75 8.97 -9.21
N PHE A 52 -0.84 10.06 -8.43
CA PHE A 52 0.13 11.15 -8.50
C PHE A 52 1.42 10.83 -7.74
N LEU A 53 1.37 9.86 -6.81
CA LEU A 53 2.55 9.41 -6.08
C LEU A 53 3.36 8.39 -6.89
N THR A 54 2.71 7.64 -7.79
CA THR A 54 3.41 6.71 -8.70
C THR A 54 4.34 7.43 -9.68
N GLU A 55 4.08 8.71 -9.95
CA GLU A 55 4.85 9.58 -10.86
C GLU A 55 6.03 10.29 -10.17
N LEU A 56 6.15 10.19 -8.84
CA LEU A 56 7.26 10.79 -8.13
C LEU A 56 8.55 9.97 -8.34
N PRO A 57 9.73 10.63 -8.44
CA PRO A 57 11.00 9.94 -8.35
C PRO A 57 11.07 9.12 -7.06
N LYS A 58 11.48 7.86 -7.17
CA LYS A 58 11.59 6.93 -6.04
C LYS A 58 12.94 7.04 -5.35
#